data_AF-A0AAC9D287-F1
#
_entry.id   AF-A0AAC9D287-F1
#
_cell.length_a   1.000
_cell.length_b   1.000
_cell.length_c   1.000
_cell.angle_alpha   90.00
_cell.angle_beta   90.00
_cell.angle_gamma   90.00
#
_symmetry.space_group_name_H-M   'P 1'
#
loop_
_entity.id
_entity.type
_entity.pdbx_description
1 polymer ?
#
loop_
_entity_poly.entity_id
_entity_poly.type
_entity_poly.pdbx_seq_one_letter_code
_entity_poly.pdbx_strand_id
1 'polypeptide(L)'
;MKKYYFALFVFFFLIISCKKNIEVSNVSTLDTTKIVKPLPPLDYEQYLKNVPKTDSLCNGEIERAKKDLSKYDGVYVQTICFGCDFKPYEEEIKEVLKKRKFKLGIQDIGCVRYEGQTVGCYIEYIDLKMKEKYGENYKSEIENDAIKILIKNININNKIVSIYDLEPNEKPKILDPKIAIENDYYVTIKTDLPINKTGTRYFMY
;
A
#
# COMPACT_ATOMS: atom_id res chain seq x y z
N MET A 1 46.98 38.50 3.07
CA MET A 1 46.02 37.40 2.84
C MET A 1 44.54 37.83 2.71
N LYS A 2 44.13 39.09 2.92
CA LYS A 2 42.70 39.50 2.78
C LYS A 2 42.24 39.85 1.35
N LYS A 3 43.15 40.17 0.42
CA LYS A 3 42.79 40.60 -0.95
C LYS A 3 42.38 39.44 -1.88
N TYR A 4 42.88 38.23 -1.63
CA TYR A 4 42.53 37.04 -2.42
C TYR A 4 41.12 36.50 -2.11
N TYR A 5 40.65 36.63 -0.86
CA TYR A 5 39.28 36.24 -0.49
C TYR A 5 38.22 37.12 -1.15
N PHE A 6 38.50 38.41 -1.35
CA PHE A 6 37.58 39.32 -2.04
C PHE A 6 37.44 38.96 -3.53
N ALA A 7 38.54 38.60 -4.19
CA ALA A 7 38.53 38.16 -5.59
C ALA A 7 37.80 36.80 -5.75
N LEU A 8 37.97 35.88 -4.80
CA LEU A 8 37.26 34.59 -4.79
C LEU A 8 35.75 34.75 -4.55
N PHE A 9 35.33 35.72 -3.73
CA PHE A 9 33.92 35.99 -3.47
C PHE A 9 33.20 36.57 -4.70
N VAL A 10 33.88 37.45 -5.46
CA VAL A 10 33.33 38.02 -6.70
C VAL A 10 33.20 36.96 -7.80
N PHE A 11 34.13 36.00 -7.89
CA PHE A 11 34.05 34.91 -8.86
C PHE A 11 32.89 33.95 -8.58
N PHE A 12 32.52 33.75 -7.31
CA PHE A 12 31.40 32.89 -6.90
C PHE A 12 30.02 33.46 -7.30
N PHE A 13 29.88 34.78 -7.44
CA PHE A 13 28.61 35.40 -7.87
C PHE A 13 28.36 35.29 -9.38
N LEU A 14 29.41 35.15 -10.20
CA LEU A 14 29.26 35.07 -11.66
C LEU A 14 28.74 33.72 -12.16
N ILE A 15 28.87 32.65 -11.36
CA ILE A 15 28.37 31.30 -11.68
C ILE A 15 26.91 31.05 -11.27
N ILE A 16 26.27 31.98 -10.56
CA ILE A 16 24.85 31.84 -10.13
C ILE A 16 23.86 32.42 -11.16
N SER A 17 24.34 33.17 -12.16
CA SER A 17 23.48 33.80 -13.17
C SER A 17 23.34 32.98 -14.45
N CYS A 18 22.92 31.72 -14.32
CA CYS A 18 22.37 30.92 -15.43
C CYS A 18 20.88 30.64 -15.16
N LYS A 19 20.07 31.70 -15.06
CA LYS A 19 18.61 31.57 -15.13
C LYS A 19 18.23 31.41 -16.60
N LYS A 20 18.25 30.16 -17.09
CA LYS A 20 17.70 29.81 -18.39
C LYS A 20 16.19 29.98 -18.29
N ASN A 21 15.64 31.04 -18.89
CA ASN A 21 14.21 31.17 -19.11
C ASN A 21 13.83 30.07 -20.10
N ILE A 22 13.41 28.92 -19.58
CA ILE A 22 12.72 27.91 -20.37
C ILE A 22 11.32 28.48 -20.56
N GLU A 23 11.07 29.04 -21.74
CA GLU A 23 9.71 29.25 -22.20
C GLU A 23 8.99 27.91 -22.13
N VAL A 24 7.94 27.85 -21.29
CA VAL A 24 7.05 26.71 -21.21
C VAL A 24 6.34 26.64 -22.55
N SER A 25 6.86 25.82 -23.45
CA SER A 25 6.23 25.49 -24.71
C SER A 25 4.84 24.93 -24.44
N ASN A 26 3.83 25.62 -24.97
CA ASN A 26 2.42 25.28 -25.03
C ASN A 26 2.10 23.83 -24.64
N VAL A 27 1.53 23.66 -23.45
CA VAL A 27 0.81 22.44 -23.07
C VAL A 27 -0.27 22.24 -24.13
N SER A 28 -0.11 21.21 -24.96
CA SER A 28 -1.15 20.74 -25.85
C SER A 28 -2.41 20.54 -25.01
N THR A 29 -3.46 21.29 -25.32
CA THR A 29 -4.80 21.13 -24.73
C THR A 29 -5.16 19.65 -24.76
N LEU A 30 -5.27 19.06 -23.56
CA LEU A 30 -5.60 17.65 -23.38
C LEU A 30 -7.02 17.45 -23.92
N ASP A 31 -7.13 16.79 -25.07
CA ASP A 31 -8.38 16.50 -25.75
C ASP A 31 -9.20 15.52 -24.90
N THR A 32 -10.05 16.06 -24.03
CA THR A 32 -10.93 15.33 -23.11
C THR A 32 -12.04 14.54 -23.82
N THR A 33 -12.14 14.61 -25.16
CA THR A 33 -13.15 13.88 -25.93
C THR A 33 -12.70 12.49 -26.37
N LYS A 34 -11.40 12.18 -26.29
CA LYS A 34 -10.90 10.84 -26.58
C LYS A 34 -11.04 9.95 -25.36
N ILE A 35 -12.10 9.14 -25.36
CA ILE A 35 -12.20 7.98 -24.46
C ILE A 35 -11.03 7.05 -24.76
N VAL A 36 -9.96 7.18 -23.97
CA VAL A 36 -8.84 6.24 -24.02
C VAL A 36 -9.37 4.91 -23.51
N LYS A 37 -9.52 3.93 -24.40
CA LYS A 37 -9.84 2.56 -23.99
C LYS A 37 -8.73 2.11 -23.03
N PRO A 38 -9.07 1.60 -21.83
CA PRO A 38 -8.07 1.06 -20.94
C PRO A 38 -7.34 -0.06 -21.67
N LEU A 39 -6.00 -0.05 -21.59
CA LEU A 39 -5.21 -1.16 -22.09
C LEU A 39 -5.68 -2.45 -21.42
N PRO A 40 -5.67 -3.59 -22.14
CA PRO A 40 -5.90 -4.88 -21.50
C PRO A 40 -4.94 -5.07 -20.32
N PRO A 41 -5.36 -5.77 -19.26
CA PRO A 41 -4.47 -6.07 -18.14
C PRO A 41 -3.23 -6.81 -18.64
N LEU A 42 -2.07 -6.44 -18.10
CA LEU A 42 -0.80 -7.09 -18.42
C LEU A 42 -0.79 -8.50 -17.83
N ASP A 43 -0.40 -9.49 -18.64
CA ASP A 43 -0.05 -10.82 -18.15
C ASP A 43 1.38 -10.78 -17.58
N TYR A 44 1.47 -10.64 -16.25
CA TYR A 44 2.76 -10.59 -15.55
C TYR A 44 3.52 -11.91 -15.64
N GLU A 45 2.84 -13.05 -15.67
CA GLU A 45 3.52 -14.35 -15.75
C GLU A 45 4.27 -14.48 -17.07
N GLN A 46 3.65 -14.04 -18.17
CA GLN A 46 4.32 -13.98 -19.47
C GLN A 46 5.37 -12.86 -19.51
N TYR A 47 5.07 -11.67 -18.99
CA TYR A 47 5.96 -10.52 -19.06
C TYR A 47 7.28 -10.75 -18.32
N LEU A 48 7.22 -11.32 -17.10
CA LEU A 48 8.39 -11.58 -16.26
C LEU A 48 9.35 -12.62 -16.86
N LYS A 49 8.93 -13.43 -17.84
CA LYS A 49 9.80 -14.39 -18.55
C LYS A 49 10.85 -13.68 -19.40
N ASN A 50 10.55 -12.48 -19.92
CA ASN A 50 11.47 -11.71 -20.75
C ASN A 50 11.20 -10.20 -20.65
N VAL A 51 11.59 -9.59 -19.53
CA VAL A 51 11.46 -8.15 -19.31
C VAL A 51 12.42 -7.38 -20.22
N PRO A 52 11.95 -6.37 -20.99
CA PRO A 52 12.82 -5.52 -21.79
C PRO A 52 13.90 -4.86 -20.93
N LYS A 53 15.14 -4.81 -21.43
CA LYS A 53 16.26 -4.14 -20.73
C LYS A 53 16.02 -2.64 -20.51
N THR A 54 15.16 -2.03 -21.32
CA THR A 54 14.75 -0.63 -21.22
C THR A 54 13.74 -0.37 -20.11
N ASP A 55 13.05 -1.41 -19.61
CA ASP A 55 12.14 -1.31 -18.46
C ASP A 55 12.94 -1.34 -17.17
N SER A 56 13.63 -0.23 -16.89
CA SER A 56 14.51 -0.07 -15.74
C SER A 56 13.77 -0.21 -14.42
N LEU A 57 12.49 0.18 -14.37
CA LEU A 57 11.65 0.08 -13.19
C LEU A 57 11.39 -1.39 -12.84
N CYS A 58 10.84 -2.16 -13.79
CA CYS A 58 10.53 -3.56 -13.56
C CYS A 58 11.78 -4.39 -13.26
N ASN A 59 12.88 -4.15 -13.99
CA ASN A 59 14.15 -4.82 -13.72
C ASN A 59 14.68 -4.50 -12.30
N GLY A 60 14.62 -3.24 -11.88
CA GLY A 60 15.02 -2.83 -10.53
C GLY A 60 14.16 -3.47 -9.43
N GLU A 61 12.86 -3.57 -9.66
CA GLU A 61 11.91 -4.25 -8.77
C GLU A 61 12.19 -5.75 -8.66
N ILE A 62 12.51 -6.42 -9.77
CA ILE A 62 12.90 -7.85 -9.78
C ILE A 62 14.20 -8.07 -9.01
N GLU A 63 15.22 -7.23 -9.21
CA GLU A 63 16.48 -7.35 -8.46
C GLU A 63 16.28 -7.12 -6.96
N ARG A 64 15.39 -6.19 -6.58
CA ARG A 64 14.96 -6.01 -5.18
C ARG A 64 14.28 -7.28 -4.66
N ALA A 65 13.38 -7.89 -5.42
CA ALA A 65 12.69 -9.12 -5.04
C ALA A 65 13.67 -10.28 -4.81
N LYS A 66 14.61 -10.49 -5.75
CA LYS A 66 15.67 -11.49 -5.62
C LYS A 66 16.52 -11.30 -4.37
N LYS A 67 16.91 -10.05 -4.07
CA LYS A 67 17.68 -9.72 -2.86
C LYS A 67 16.92 -10.03 -1.57
N ASP A 68 15.61 -9.81 -1.56
CA ASP A 68 14.79 -10.15 -0.40
C ASP A 68 14.65 -11.67 -0.25
N LEU A 69 14.35 -12.39 -1.34
CA LEU A 69 14.22 -13.85 -1.34
C LEU A 69 15.53 -14.58 -1.05
N SER A 70 16.69 -13.95 -1.27
CA SER A 70 17.98 -14.53 -0.88
C SER A 70 18.29 -14.35 0.61
N LYS A 71 17.64 -13.41 1.29
CA LYS A 71 17.86 -13.09 2.71
C LYS A 71 16.79 -13.66 3.63
N TYR A 72 15.56 -13.76 3.17
CA TYR A 72 14.40 -14.16 3.97
C TYR A 72 13.80 -15.45 3.42
N ASP A 73 13.31 -16.30 4.31
CA ASP A 73 12.71 -17.58 3.91
C ASP A 73 11.46 -17.35 3.03
N GLY A 74 10.69 -16.32 3.36
CA GLY A 74 9.56 -15.87 2.56
C GLY A 74 9.32 -14.36 2.67
N VAL A 75 8.55 -13.84 1.72
CA VAL A 75 8.16 -12.43 1.65
C VAL A 75 6.66 -12.36 1.41
N TYR A 76 5.94 -11.57 2.21
CA TYR A 76 4.56 -11.19 1.94
C TYR A 76 4.56 -9.72 1.53
N VAL A 77 3.98 -9.39 0.39
CA VAL A 77 3.99 -8.03 -0.13
C VAL A 77 2.68 -7.33 0.18
N GLN A 78 2.79 -6.20 0.87
CA GLN A 78 1.73 -5.23 1.04
C GLN A 78 1.87 -4.16 -0.04
N THR A 79 0.78 -3.91 -0.76
CA THR A 79 0.70 -2.83 -1.73
C THR A 79 0.18 -1.58 -1.03
N ILE A 80 0.84 -0.45 -1.25
CA ILE A 80 0.37 0.87 -0.83
C ILE A 80 0.10 1.69 -2.09
N CYS A 81 -1.02 2.39 -2.13
CA CYS A 81 -1.35 3.30 -3.22
C CYS A 81 -2.31 4.40 -2.76
N PHE A 82 -2.40 5.48 -3.52
CA PHE A 82 -3.38 6.53 -3.26
C PHE A 82 -4.80 5.99 -3.48
N GLY A 83 -5.59 5.95 -2.39
CA GLY A 83 -6.96 5.43 -2.41
C GLY A 83 -7.07 3.89 -2.38
N CYS A 84 -5.98 3.17 -2.11
CA CYS A 84 -6.06 1.75 -1.80
C CYS A 84 -6.72 1.54 -0.43
N ASP A 85 -7.60 0.55 -0.35
CA ASP A 85 -8.14 0.09 0.93
C ASP A 85 -7.09 -0.73 1.67
N PHE A 86 -7.10 -0.60 3.01
CA PHE A 86 -6.25 -1.38 3.90
C PHE A 86 -7.09 -2.41 4.62
N LYS A 87 -6.53 -3.60 4.79
CA LYS A 87 -7.24 -4.68 5.49
C LYS A 87 -7.33 -4.34 6.99
N PRO A 88 -8.42 -4.72 7.69
CA PRO A 88 -8.56 -4.45 9.12
C PRO A 88 -7.58 -5.27 10.00
N TYR A 89 -6.84 -6.20 9.38
CA TYR A 89 -5.88 -7.12 10.02
C TYR A 89 -4.42 -6.91 9.58
N GLU A 90 -4.06 -5.72 9.07
CA GLU A 90 -2.67 -5.43 8.64
C GLU A 90 -1.64 -5.55 9.78
N GLU A 91 -2.00 -5.15 11.00
CA GLU A 91 -1.12 -5.33 12.15
C GLU A 91 -0.95 -6.83 12.50
N GLU A 92 -2.02 -7.61 12.40
CA GLU A 92 -1.95 -9.05 12.61
C GLU A 92 -1.14 -9.78 11.52
N ILE A 93 -1.14 -9.27 10.28
CA ILE A 93 -0.23 -9.78 9.23
C ILE A 93 1.22 -9.65 9.71
N LYS A 94 1.63 -8.49 10.25
CA LYS A 94 3.00 -8.29 10.77
C LYS A 94 3.33 -9.31 11.87
N GLU A 95 2.38 -9.63 12.74
CA GLU A 95 2.56 -10.66 13.77
C GLU A 95 2.76 -12.07 13.17
N VAL A 96 1.97 -12.44 12.17
CA VAL A 96 2.10 -13.74 11.48
C VAL A 96 3.47 -13.83 10.79
N LEU A 97 3.86 -12.79 10.06
CA LEU A 97 5.14 -12.76 9.34
C LEU A 97 6.33 -12.87 10.30
N LYS A 98 6.28 -12.18 11.46
CA LYS A 98 7.31 -12.30 12.49
C LYS A 98 7.47 -13.73 12.99
N LYS A 99 6.35 -14.45 13.23
CA LYS A 99 6.37 -15.86 13.66
C LYS A 99 6.93 -16.78 12.58
N ARG A 100 6.57 -16.55 11.31
CA ARG A 100 7.07 -17.31 10.15
C ARG A 100 8.49 -16.90 9.72
N LYS A 101 9.08 -15.87 10.34
CA LYS A 101 10.36 -15.26 9.93
C LYS A 101 10.35 -14.76 8.47
N PHE A 102 9.18 -14.32 8.02
CA PHE A 102 9.00 -13.74 6.69
C PHE A 102 9.21 -12.23 6.74
N LYS A 103 9.63 -11.66 5.61
CA LYS A 103 9.70 -10.21 5.42
C LYS A 103 8.34 -9.66 5.04
N LEU A 104 7.97 -8.51 5.60
CA LEU A 104 6.96 -7.63 4.98
C LEU A 104 7.62 -6.82 3.86
N GLY A 105 7.31 -7.16 2.62
CA GLY A 105 7.66 -6.37 1.45
C GLY A 105 6.65 -5.24 1.24
N ILE A 106 7.11 -4.07 0.81
CA ILE A 106 6.23 -2.95 0.47
C ILE A 106 6.36 -2.65 -1.02
N GLN A 107 5.23 -2.59 -1.71
CA GLN A 107 5.15 -2.10 -3.08
C GLN A 107 4.31 -0.82 -3.11
N ASP A 108 4.93 0.29 -3.47
CA ASP A 108 4.19 1.53 -3.76
C ASP A 108 3.77 1.53 -5.23
N ILE A 109 2.47 1.70 -5.49
CA ILE A 109 1.92 1.80 -6.84
C ILE A 109 1.35 3.20 -7.03
N GLY A 110 2.09 4.02 -7.80
CA GLY A 110 1.63 5.33 -8.20
C GLY A 110 0.64 5.31 -9.36
N CYS A 111 -0.11 6.41 -9.52
CA CYS A 111 -1.03 6.60 -10.64
C CYS A 111 -0.32 6.95 -11.96
N VAL A 112 0.96 7.35 -11.89
CA VAL A 112 1.74 7.77 -13.06
C VAL A 112 2.41 6.56 -13.69
N ARG A 113 2.09 6.30 -14.96
CA ARG A 113 2.75 5.28 -15.77
C ARG A 113 3.64 5.96 -16.80
N TYR A 114 4.94 5.66 -16.76
CA TYR A 114 5.88 6.11 -17.78
C TYR A 114 5.86 5.12 -18.94
N GLU A 115 5.88 5.64 -20.17
CA GLU A 115 5.91 4.81 -21.36
C GLU A 115 7.10 3.84 -21.33
N GLY A 116 6.82 2.56 -21.60
CA GLY A 116 7.82 1.49 -21.57
C GLY A 116 8.33 1.10 -20.19
N GLN A 117 7.74 1.61 -19.09
CA GLN A 117 8.03 1.15 -17.73
C GLN A 117 6.82 0.41 -17.13
N THR A 118 7.08 -0.70 -16.46
CA THR A 118 6.05 -1.52 -15.83
C THR A 118 6.17 -1.43 -14.31
N VAL A 119 5.04 -1.16 -13.65
CA VAL A 119 4.91 -1.10 -12.19
C VAL A 119 4.46 -2.47 -11.66
N GLY A 120 4.82 -2.81 -10.41
CA GLY A 120 4.29 -3.99 -9.73
C GLY A 120 5.06 -5.28 -9.99
N CYS A 121 6.18 -5.24 -10.71
CA CYS A 121 7.00 -6.41 -10.96
C CYS A 121 7.58 -7.03 -9.68
N TYR A 122 7.76 -6.26 -8.60
CA TYR A 122 8.23 -6.81 -7.32
C TYR A 122 7.21 -7.77 -6.70
N ILE A 123 5.94 -7.35 -6.56
CA ILE A 123 4.91 -8.21 -5.96
C ILE A 123 4.68 -9.45 -6.80
N GLU A 124 4.62 -9.29 -8.12
CA GLU A 124 4.38 -10.40 -9.04
C GLU A 124 5.54 -11.40 -9.04
N TYR A 125 6.79 -10.92 -9.01
CA TYR A 125 7.95 -11.80 -8.92
C TYR A 125 8.03 -12.52 -7.56
N ILE A 126 7.75 -11.81 -6.46
CA ILE A 126 7.66 -12.43 -5.13
C ILE A 126 6.56 -13.49 -5.13
N ASP A 127 5.34 -13.16 -5.57
CA ASP A 127 4.19 -14.07 -5.59
C ASP A 127 4.51 -15.32 -6.40
N LEU A 128 5.11 -15.19 -7.58
CA LEU A 128 5.55 -16.32 -8.39
C LEU A 128 6.48 -17.26 -7.59
N LYS A 129 7.51 -16.71 -6.94
CA LYS A 129 8.49 -17.51 -6.18
C LYS A 129 7.93 -18.07 -4.87
N MET A 130 7.04 -17.34 -4.22
CA MET A 130 6.36 -17.80 -3.01
C MET A 130 5.38 -18.92 -3.32
N LYS A 131 4.66 -18.85 -4.44
CA LYS A 131 3.78 -19.93 -4.92
C LYS A 131 4.56 -21.18 -5.30
N GLU A 132 5.68 -21.03 -6.02
CA GLU A 132 6.58 -22.16 -6.33
C GLU A 132 7.05 -22.88 -5.05
N LYS A 133 7.33 -22.14 -3.97
CA LYS A 133 7.90 -22.68 -2.73
C LYS A 133 6.86 -23.16 -1.71
N TYR A 134 5.75 -22.44 -1.54
CA TYR A 134 4.76 -22.66 -0.47
C TYR A 134 3.37 -23.02 -1.01
N GLY A 135 3.18 -23.05 -2.33
CA GLY A 135 1.90 -23.35 -2.99
C GLY A 135 1.04 -22.11 -3.25
N GLU A 136 0.01 -22.30 -4.09
CA GLU A 136 -0.90 -21.23 -4.54
C GLU A 136 -1.60 -20.48 -3.40
N ASN A 137 -1.81 -21.15 -2.27
CA ASN A 137 -2.56 -20.63 -1.14
C ASN A 137 -1.71 -19.91 -0.09
N TYR A 138 -0.40 -19.74 -0.31
CA TYR A 138 0.50 -19.20 0.71
C TYR A 138 0.03 -17.87 1.31
N LYS A 139 -0.55 -16.99 0.46
CA LYS A 139 -1.04 -15.67 0.85
C LYS A 139 -2.32 -15.77 1.68
N SER A 140 -3.28 -16.58 1.24
CA SER A 140 -4.54 -16.77 1.96
C SER A 140 -4.33 -17.49 3.30
N GLU A 141 -3.34 -18.38 3.40
CA GLU A 141 -2.95 -18.98 4.68
C GLU A 141 -2.42 -17.95 5.69
N ILE A 142 -1.56 -17.02 5.24
CA ILE A 142 -1.06 -15.93 6.09
C ILE A 142 -2.21 -15.02 6.54
N GLU A 143 -3.09 -14.65 5.61
CA GLU A 143 -4.24 -13.78 5.89
C GLU A 143 -5.25 -14.44 6.82
N ASN A 144 -5.55 -15.73 6.63
CA ASN A 144 -6.42 -16.49 7.52
C ASN A 144 -5.86 -16.57 8.95
N ASP A 145 -4.55 -16.73 9.10
CA ASP A 145 -3.92 -16.69 10.42
C ASP A 145 -4.00 -15.28 11.05
N ALA A 146 -3.85 -14.22 10.25
CA ALA A 146 -4.02 -12.85 10.72
C ALA A 146 -5.46 -12.58 11.17
N ILE A 147 -6.46 -13.06 10.42
CA ILE A 147 -7.89 -12.96 10.77
C ILE A 147 -8.18 -13.68 12.09
N LYS A 148 -7.62 -14.88 12.32
CA LYS A 148 -7.78 -15.58 13.62
C LYS A 148 -7.23 -14.75 14.77
N ILE A 149 -6.09 -14.09 14.59
CA ILE A 149 -5.51 -13.20 15.61
C ILE A 149 -6.41 -11.98 15.82
N LEU A 150 -6.93 -11.38 14.74
CA LEU A 150 -7.84 -10.24 14.81
C LEU A 150 -9.09 -10.59 15.63
N ILE A 151 -9.75 -11.71 15.32
CA ILE A 151 -10.94 -12.19 16.05
C ILE A 151 -10.62 -12.39 17.53
N LYS A 152 -9.46 -13.00 17.85
CA LYS A 152 -9.01 -13.17 19.22
C LYS A 152 -8.81 -11.82 19.92
N ASN A 153 -8.21 -10.85 19.25
CA ASN A 153 -7.96 -9.50 19.78
C ASN A 153 -9.26 -8.72 20.00
N ILE A 154 -10.25 -8.88 19.13
CA ILE A 154 -11.59 -8.30 19.33
C ILE A 154 -12.23 -8.89 20.59
N ASN A 155 -12.21 -10.21 20.73
CA ASN A 155 -12.89 -10.91 21.82
C ASN A 155 -12.23 -10.73 23.19
N ILE A 156 -10.89 -10.67 23.24
CA ILE A 156 -10.12 -10.71 24.49
C ILE A 156 -9.53 -9.34 24.83
N ASN A 157 -9.08 -8.59 23.82
CA ASN A 157 -8.33 -7.35 24.01
C ASN A 157 -9.16 -6.10 23.67
N ASN A 158 -10.46 -6.25 23.43
CA ASN A 158 -11.38 -5.18 23.04
C ASN A 158 -10.86 -4.34 21.86
N LYS A 159 -10.20 -4.98 20.89
CA LYS A 159 -9.73 -4.28 19.69
C LYS A 159 -10.93 -3.72 18.92
N ILE A 160 -10.89 -2.44 18.59
CA ILE A 160 -11.91 -1.75 17.80
C ILE A 160 -11.53 -1.85 16.31
N VAL A 161 -12.50 -2.21 15.47
CA VAL A 161 -12.35 -2.21 14.01
C VAL A 161 -13.18 -1.05 13.45
N SER A 162 -12.55 -0.21 12.64
CA SER A 162 -13.23 0.91 11.98
C SER A 162 -14.14 0.39 10.87
N ILE A 163 -15.36 0.93 10.77
CA ILE A 163 -16.26 0.66 9.64
C ILE A 163 -15.69 1.13 8.29
N TYR A 164 -14.72 2.05 8.32
CA TYR A 164 -14.04 2.54 7.12
C TYR A 164 -12.99 1.57 6.59
N ASP A 165 -12.53 0.64 7.43
CA ASP A 165 -11.54 -0.39 7.07
C ASP A 165 -12.22 -1.68 6.58
N LEU A 166 -13.55 -1.69 6.48
CA LEU A 166 -14.34 -2.85 6.04
C LEU A 166 -14.75 -2.72 4.58
N GLU A 167 -14.76 -3.85 3.88
CA GLU A 167 -15.32 -3.94 2.53
C GLU A 167 -16.83 -3.61 2.55
N PRO A 168 -17.42 -3.09 1.45
CA PRO A 168 -18.83 -2.72 1.42
C PRO A 168 -19.81 -3.84 1.82
N ASN A 169 -19.46 -5.10 1.56
CA ASN A 169 -20.24 -6.27 1.95
C ASN A 169 -20.02 -6.72 3.41
N GLU A 170 -18.94 -6.27 4.04
CA GLU A 170 -18.58 -6.52 5.45
C GLU A 170 -19.15 -5.44 6.38
N LYS A 171 -19.46 -4.25 5.83
CA LYS A 171 -20.07 -3.15 6.60
C LYS A 171 -21.41 -3.58 7.21
N PRO A 172 -21.69 -3.18 8.47
CA PRO A 172 -22.97 -3.47 9.11
C PRO A 172 -24.11 -2.85 8.30
N LYS A 173 -25.20 -3.61 8.12
CA LYS A 173 -26.40 -3.15 7.41
C LYS A 173 -27.46 -2.73 8.42
N ILE A 174 -28.10 -1.58 8.19
CA ILE A 174 -29.28 -1.16 8.93
C ILE A 174 -30.45 -2.06 8.47
N LEU A 175 -30.95 -2.90 9.38
CA LEU A 175 -32.03 -3.85 9.08
C LEU A 175 -33.43 -3.20 9.07
N ASP A 176 -33.59 -2.04 9.73
CA ASP A 176 -34.84 -1.28 9.74
C ASP A 176 -34.60 0.19 9.38
N PRO A 177 -34.95 0.63 8.16
CA PRO A 177 -34.76 2.01 7.71
C PRO A 177 -35.69 3.02 8.41
N LYS A 178 -36.64 2.58 9.25
CA LYS A 178 -37.52 3.49 10.01
C LYS A 178 -36.85 4.13 11.22
N ILE A 179 -35.66 3.67 11.61
CA ILE A 179 -34.86 4.33 12.63
C ILE A 179 -34.12 5.48 11.94
N ALA A 180 -34.73 6.66 11.92
CA ALA A 180 -34.03 7.89 11.56
C ALA A 180 -32.82 8.04 12.49
N ILE A 181 -31.62 7.94 11.94
CA ILE A 181 -30.39 8.25 12.66
C ILE A 181 -30.29 9.77 12.68
N GLU A 182 -30.97 10.40 13.63
CA GLU A 182 -30.68 11.77 14.02
C GLU A 182 -29.28 11.79 14.65
N ASN A 183 -28.50 12.83 14.32
CA ASN A 183 -27.10 12.98 14.70
C ASN A 183 -26.84 12.62 16.18
N ASP A 184 -25.71 11.95 16.41
CA ASP A 184 -25.16 11.50 17.70
C ASP A 184 -25.89 10.34 18.41
N TYR A 185 -26.44 9.39 17.65
CA TYR A 185 -27.03 8.19 18.25
C TYR A 185 -25.97 7.15 18.67
N TYR A 186 -25.79 6.97 19.98
CA TYR A 186 -25.10 5.82 20.57
C TYR A 186 -25.90 4.55 20.28
N VAL A 187 -25.46 3.76 19.29
CA VAL A 187 -26.13 2.50 18.93
C VAL A 187 -25.79 1.43 19.97
N THR A 188 -26.81 0.97 20.70
CA THR A 188 -26.68 -0.23 21.53
C THR A 188 -26.89 -1.45 20.65
N ILE A 189 -25.80 -2.08 20.20
CA ILE A 189 -25.86 -3.32 19.43
C ILE A 189 -26.12 -4.47 20.41
N LYS A 190 -27.27 -5.16 20.27
CA LYS A 190 -27.48 -6.45 20.92
C LYS A 190 -26.57 -7.47 20.26
N THR A 191 -25.65 -8.02 21.03
CA THR A 191 -24.82 -9.14 20.63
C THR A 191 -25.03 -10.29 21.61
N ASP A 192 -25.08 -11.51 21.08
CA ASP A 192 -25.07 -12.74 21.88
C ASP A 192 -23.67 -13.08 22.41
N LEU A 193 -22.68 -12.21 22.14
CA LEU A 193 -21.34 -12.31 22.69
C LEU A 193 -21.32 -11.74 24.12
N PRO A 194 -20.76 -12.48 25.10
CA PRO A 194 -20.70 -12.00 26.49
C PRO A 194 -19.74 -10.81 26.62
N ILE A 195 -20.28 -9.63 26.95
CA ILE A 195 -19.48 -8.43 27.21
C ILE A 195 -19.00 -8.44 28.68
N ASN A 196 -17.68 -8.48 28.90
CA ASN A 196 -17.08 -8.34 30.23
C ASN A 196 -17.05 -6.86 30.66
N LYS A 197 -17.91 -6.48 31.62
CA LYS A 197 -18.15 -5.09 32.06
C LYS A 197 -17.11 -4.53 33.05
N THR A 198 -15.86 -4.95 33.00
CA THR A 198 -14.82 -4.46 33.93
C THR A 198 -13.99 -3.35 33.30
N GLY A 199 -14.54 -2.14 33.20
CA GLY A 199 -13.76 -0.98 32.75
C GLY A 199 -14.54 0.28 32.38
N THR A 200 -15.53 0.71 33.17
CA THR A 200 -16.15 2.03 32.94
C THR A 200 -15.86 2.95 34.13
N ARG A 201 -14.89 3.85 33.95
CA ARG A 201 -14.75 5.05 34.78
C ARG A 201 -14.43 6.24 33.87
N TYR A 202 -15.47 7.06 33.69
CA TYR A 202 -15.51 8.47 33.32
C TYR A 202 -15.00 8.86 31.92
N PHE A 203 -15.85 9.53 31.16
CA PHE A 203 -15.67 10.97 30.89
C PHE A 203 -17.05 11.63 30.77
N MET A 204 -17.31 12.54 31.72
CA MET A 204 -18.29 13.62 31.63
C MET A 204 -17.53 14.85 31.15
N TYR A 205 -18.04 15.50 30.10
CA TYR A 205 -18.15 16.94 29.80
C TYR A 205 -18.12 17.16 28.30
#